data_AF-A0A2E0HTL9-F1
#
_entry.id   AF-A0A2E0HTL9-F1
#
_cell.length_a   1.000
_cell.length_b   1.000
_cell.length_c   1.000
_cell.angle_alpha   90.00
_cell.angle_beta   90.00
_cell.angle_gamma   90.00
#
_symmetry.space_group_name_H-M   'P 1'
#
loop_
_entity.id
_entity.type
_entity.pdbx_description
1 polymer ?
#
loop_
_entity_poly.entity_id
_entity_poly.type
_entity_poly.pdbx_seq_one_letter_code
_entity_poly.pdbx_strand_id
1 'polypeptide(L)'
;MLNLKQYKITTHFLFLSLFTIKFSNIVIERIDISLFLLWIMPLLIFYFFINKLIIRSYQWFCFFLIIYFLFASLRVFTTEPLLIDIIEITIICVLFTHIMFGPKTIKKF
;
A
#
# COMPACT_ATOMS: atom_id res chain seq x y z
N MET A 1 -7.27 0.18 20.33
CA MET A 1 -7.53 -0.98 19.44
C MET A 1 -8.76 -0.64 18.60
N LEU A 2 -8.64 -0.61 17.27
CA LEU A 2 -9.76 -0.24 16.39
C LEU A 2 -10.83 -1.34 16.40
N ASN A 3 -12.10 -0.94 16.34
CA ASN A 3 -13.20 -1.88 16.12
C ASN A 3 -13.13 -2.42 14.67
N LEU A 4 -13.67 -3.62 14.39
CA LEU A 4 -13.50 -4.27 13.08
C LEU A 4 -14.04 -3.43 11.91
N LYS A 5 -15.14 -2.70 12.12
CA LYS A 5 -15.68 -1.72 11.16
C LYS A 5 -14.70 -0.56 10.91
N GLN A 6 -14.11 0.00 11.97
CA GLN A 6 -13.14 1.08 11.86
C GLN A 6 -11.87 0.60 11.16
N TYR A 7 -11.40 -0.62 11.45
CA TYR A 7 -10.26 -1.24 10.78
C TYR A 7 -10.47 -1.39 9.27
N LYS A 8 -11.66 -1.82 8.84
CA LYS A 8 -12.00 -1.87 7.40
C LYS A 8 -11.96 -0.48 6.78
N ILE A 9 -12.58 0.52 7.41
CA ILE A 9 -12.59 1.90 6.92
C ILE A 9 -11.17 2.45 6.77
N THR A 10 -10.31 2.29 7.79
CA THR A 10 -8.92 2.74 7.71
C THR A 10 -8.15 1.99 6.63
N THR A 11 -8.41 0.70 6.42
CA THR A 11 -7.81 -0.08 5.33
C THR A 11 -8.21 0.50 3.97
N HIS A 12 -9.49 0.74 3.72
CA HIS A 12 -9.97 1.34 2.48
C HIS A 12 -9.34 2.71 2.22
N PHE A 13 -9.26 3.55 3.26
CA PHE A 13 -8.65 4.87 3.17
C PHE A 13 -7.16 4.80 2.78
N LEU A 14 -6.38 3.91 3.43
CA LEU A 14 -4.95 3.75 3.14
C LEU A 14 -4.69 3.16 1.74
N PHE A 15 -5.54 2.25 1.28
CA PHE A 15 -5.46 1.77 -0.09
C PHE A 15 -5.75 2.89 -1.07
N LEU A 16 -6.85 3.62 -0.88
CA LEU A 16 -7.23 4.74 -1.75
C LEU A 16 -6.13 5.80 -1.82
N SER A 17 -5.52 6.17 -0.69
CA SER A 17 -4.43 7.15 -0.68
C SER A 17 -3.18 6.65 -1.42
N LEU A 18 -2.85 5.36 -1.32
CA LEU A 18 -1.74 4.78 -2.07
C LEU A 18 -2.03 4.75 -3.58
N PHE A 19 -3.28 4.43 -3.96
CA PHE A 19 -3.73 4.48 -5.35
C PHE A 19 -3.62 5.89 -5.94
N THR A 20 -4.10 6.92 -5.22
CA THR A 20 -4.05 8.29 -5.72
C THR A 20 -2.62 8.79 -5.87
N ILE A 21 -1.72 8.48 -4.94
CA ILE A 21 -0.31 8.85 -5.08
C ILE A 21 0.34 8.17 -6.27
N LYS A 22 0.13 6.86 -6.44
CA LYS A 22 0.67 6.15 -7.61
C LYS A 22 0.14 6.71 -8.92
N PHE A 23 -1.13 7.08 -8.96
CA PHE A 23 -1.72 7.73 -10.13
C PHE A 23 -1.09 9.10 -10.40
N SER A 24 -0.93 9.94 -9.37
CA SER A 24 -0.24 11.23 -9.50
C SER A 24 1.21 11.08 -9.99
N ASN A 25 1.92 10.02 -9.60
CA ASN A 25 3.26 9.74 -10.12
C ASN A 25 3.29 9.42 -11.62
N ILE A 26 2.20 8.89 -12.19
CA ILE A 26 2.07 8.74 -13.65
C ILE A 26 1.89 10.11 -14.31
N VAL A 27 1.06 10.98 -13.72
CA VAL A 27 0.78 12.33 -14.25
C VAL A 27 2.05 13.19 -14.28
N ILE A 28 2.97 12.98 -13.32
CA ILE A 28 4.28 13.66 -13.25
C ILE A 28 5.34 12.91 -14.09
N GLU A 29 4.95 11.88 -14.85
CA GLU A 29 5.84 11.09 -15.73
C GLU A 29 7.00 10.39 -14.97
N ARG A 30 6.82 10.13 -13.67
CA ARG A 30 7.80 9.46 -12.79
C ARG A 30 7.77 7.94 -12.93
N ILE A 31 6.63 7.41 -13.38
CA ILE A 31 6.38 5.98 -13.52
C ILE A 31 5.76 5.78 -14.91
N ASP A 32 6.36 4.91 -15.71
CA ASP A 32 5.78 4.51 -16.99
C ASP A 32 4.41 3.88 -16.79
N ILE A 33 3.47 4.21 -17.69
CA ILE A 33 2.12 3.65 -17.69
C ILE A 33 2.14 2.11 -17.68
N SER A 34 3.05 1.49 -18.43
CA SER A 34 3.24 0.04 -18.46
C SER A 34 3.64 -0.53 -17.09
N LEU A 35 4.58 0.12 -16.41
CA LEU A 35 5.02 -0.27 -15.07
C LEU A 35 3.89 -0.08 -14.05
N PHE A 36 3.15 1.02 -14.14
CA PHE A 36 2.00 1.25 -13.28
C PHE A 36 0.95 0.15 -13.44
N LEU A 37 0.57 -0.20 -14.68
CA LEU A 37 -0.42 -1.25 -14.98
C LEU A 37 0.02 -2.62 -14.44
N LEU A 38 1.31 -2.95 -14.53
CA LEU A 38 1.85 -4.19 -13.96
C LEU A 38 1.73 -4.18 -12.43
N TRP A 39 2.14 -3.07 -11.81
CA TRP A 39 2.24 -2.97 -10.35
C TRP A 39 0.93 -2.63 -9.66
N ILE A 40 -0.11 -2.21 -10.38
CA ILE A 40 -1.43 -1.98 -9.80
C ILE A 40 -2.20 -3.29 -9.58
N MET A 41 -1.92 -4.32 -10.38
CA MET A 41 -2.61 -5.61 -10.34
C MET A 41 -2.45 -6.32 -8.99
N PRO A 42 -1.23 -6.52 -8.44
CA PRO A 42 -1.09 -7.11 -7.11
C PRO A 42 -1.86 -6.31 -6.05
N LEU A 43 -1.82 -4.99 -6.13
CA LEU A 43 -2.47 -4.09 -5.18
C LEU A 43 -3.99 -4.28 -5.14
N LEU A 44 -4.63 -4.40 -6.32
CA LEU A 44 -6.06 -4.69 -6.46
C LEU A 44 -6.43 -6.10 -5.98
N ILE A 45 -5.62 -7.10 -6.33
CA ILE A 45 -5.84 -8.49 -5.92
C ILE A 45 -5.81 -8.61 -4.40
N PHE A 46 -4.79 -8.03 -3.75
CA PHE A 46 -4.69 -8.08 -2.28
C PHE A 46 -5.78 -7.25 -1.60
N TYR A 47 -6.17 -6.10 -2.16
CA TYR A 47 -7.29 -5.32 -1.66
C TYR A 47 -8.57 -6.17 -1.54
N PHE A 48 -8.90 -6.96 -2.57
CA PHE A 48 -10.04 -7.86 -2.54
C PHE A 48 -9.95 -8.91 -1.43
N PHE A 49 -8.80 -9.58 -1.28
CA PHE A 49 -8.62 -10.63 -0.27
C PHE A 49 -8.56 -10.10 1.17
N ILE A 50 -7.97 -8.91 1.36
CA ILE A 50 -7.91 -8.23 2.66
C ILE A 50 -9.31 -7.83 3.10
N ASN A 51 -10.19 -7.39 2.18
CA ASN A 51 -11.59 -7.09 2.53
C ASN A 51 -12.37 -8.33 2.99
N LYS A 52 -11.98 -9.52 2.51
CA LYS A 52 -12.49 -10.82 2.97
C LYS A 52 -11.86 -11.31 4.27
N LEU A 53 -10.97 -10.53 4.89
CA LEU A 53 -10.29 -10.84 6.16
C LEU A 53 -9.48 -12.16 6.13
N ILE A 54 -8.98 -12.56 4.97
CA ILE A 54 -8.19 -13.79 4.83
C ILE A 54 -6.79 -13.56 5.42
N ILE A 55 -6.51 -14.16 6.58
CA ILE A 55 -5.27 -13.94 7.35
C ILE A 55 -4.00 -14.16 6.52
N ARG A 56 -3.96 -15.22 5.69
CA ARG A 56 -2.79 -15.54 4.85
C ARG A 56 -2.48 -14.41 3.85
N SER A 57 -3.51 -13.72 3.35
CA SER A 57 -3.36 -12.63 2.40
C SER A 57 -2.73 -11.38 3.02
N TYR A 58 -2.90 -11.13 4.32
CA TYR A 58 -2.21 -10.04 5.03
C TYR A 58 -0.70 -10.26 5.03
N GLN A 59 -0.24 -11.48 5.32
CA GLN A 59 1.19 -11.82 5.35
C GLN A 59 1.83 -11.66 3.96
N TRP A 60 1.19 -12.22 2.92
CA TRP A 60 1.65 -12.05 1.55
C TRP A 60 1.67 -10.59 1.12
N PHE A 61 0.65 -9.81 1.49
CA PHE A 61 0.62 -8.40 1.15
C PHE A 61 1.74 -7.60 1.82
N CYS A 62 2.12 -7.93 3.06
CA CYS A 62 3.31 -7.33 3.70
C CYS A 62 4.59 -7.54 2.86
N PHE A 63 4.79 -8.70 2.25
CA PHE A 63 5.93 -8.92 1.35
C PHE A 63 5.86 -8.01 0.11
N PHE A 64 4.69 -7.88 -0.50
CA PHE A 64 4.51 -6.97 -1.64
C PHE A 64 4.75 -5.51 -1.25
N LEU A 65 4.30 -5.08 -0.07
CA LEU A 65 4.56 -3.73 0.44
C LEU A 65 6.06 -3.44 0.61
N ILE A 66 6.88 -4.43 0.98
CA ILE A 66 8.34 -4.28 1.02
C ILE A 66 8.91 -4.04 -0.39
N ILE A 67 8.38 -4.73 -1.40
CA ILE A 67 8.77 -4.50 -2.81
C ILE A 67 8.36 -3.09 -3.26
N TYR A 68 7.14 -2.64 -2.94
CA TYR A 68 6.71 -1.26 -3.23
C TYR A 68 7.58 -0.23 -2.52
N PHE A 69 7.94 -0.50 -1.26
CA PHE A 69 8.86 0.33 -0.49
C PHE A 69 10.22 0.45 -1.18
N LEU A 70 10.77 -0.66 -1.70
CA LEU A 70 12.04 -0.66 -2.42
C LEU A 70 11.98 0.23 -3.69
N PHE A 71 10.91 0.12 -4.50
CA PHE A 71 10.78 0.98 -5.68
C PHE A 71 10.65 2.46 -5.33
N ALA A 72 9.89 2.77 -4.28
CA ALA A 72 9.71 4.15 -3.83
C ALA A 72 11.00 4.70 -3.19
N SER A 73 11.75 3.90 -2.43
CA SER A 73 13.02 4.30 -1.83
C SER A 73 14.08 4.61 -2.87
N LEU A 74 14.18 3.82 -3.93
CA LEU A 74 15.06 4.13 -5.06
C LEU A 74 14.76 5.52 -5.63
N ARG A 75 13.49 5.90 -5.77
CA ARG A 75 13.11 7.24 -6.25
C ARG A 75 13.40 8.37 -5.26
N VAL A 76 13.23 8.14 -3.96
CA VAL A 76 13.50 9.15 -2.92
C VAL A 76 14.98 9.39 -2.69
N PHE A 77 15.81 8.35 -2.77
CA PHE A 77 17.25 8.45 -2.49
C PHE A 77 18.11 8.67 -3.74
N THR A 78 17.50 8.79 -4.92
CA THR A 78 18.17 9.22 -6.17
C THR A 78 18.20 10.75 -6.28
N THR A 79 18.93 11.29 -7.26
CA THR A 79 19.32 12.71 -7.39
C THR A 79 18.18 13.73 -7.55
N GLU A 80 16.95 13.30 -7.82
CA GLU A 80 15.79 14.20 -7.97
C GLU A 80 14.60 13.75 -7.09
N PRO A 81 14.72 13.90 -5.76
CA PRO A 81 13.61 13.57 -4.86
C PRO A 81 12.49 14.61 -4.97
N LEU A 82 11.25 14.14 -5.12
CA LEU A 82 10.05 14.97 -4.98
C LEU A 82 9.34 14.64 -3.67
N LEU A 83 8.60 15.64 -3.15
CA LEU A 83 7.77 15.46 -1.96
C LEU A 83 6.78 14.30 -2.11
N ILE A 84 6.30 14.05 -3.34
CA ILE A 84 5.31 12.99 -3.60
C ILE A 84 5.86 11.59 -3.31
N ASP A 85 7.14 11.34 -3.55
CA ASP A 85 7.75 10.04 -3.27
C ASP A 85 8.01 9.84 -1.78
N ILE A 86 8.33 10.92 -1.05
CA ILE A 86 8.40 10.89 0.41
C ILE A 86 7.01 10.54 0.97
N ILE A 87 5.96 11.17 0.47
CA ILE A 87 4.59 10.85 0.86
C ILE A 87 4.27 9.39 0.49
N GLU A 88 4.64 8.90 -0.70
CA GLU A 88 4.44 7.51 -1.11
C GLU A 88 5.08 6.53 -0.11
N ILE A 89 6.35 6.73 0.25
CA ILE A 89 7.04 5.89 1.23
C ILE A 89 6.33 5.94 2.59
N THR A 90 5.95 7.12 3.06
CA THR A 90 5.29 7.24 4.38
C THR A 90 3.96 6.49 4.40
N ILE A 91 3.17 6.57 3.32
CA ILE A 91 1.91 5.82 3.21
C ILE A 91 2.16 4.32 3.14
N ILE A 92 3.19 3.87 2.42
CA ILE A 92 3.57 2.45 2.39
C ILE A 92 3.92 1.96 3.80
N CYS A 93 4.69 2.74 4.58
CA CYS A 93 5.03 2.40 5.97
C CYS A 93 3.81 2.32 6.88
N VAL A 94 2.89 3.29 6.78
CA VAL A 94 1.64 3.29 7.56
C VAL A 94 0.75 2.11 7.17
N LEU A 95 0.62 1.83 5.87
CA LEU A 95 -0.15 0.69 5.37
C LEU A 95 0.48 -0.64 5.81
N PHE A 96 1.80 -0.76 5.73
CA PHE A 96 2.53 -1.96 6.18
C PHE A 96 2.28 -2.25 7.65
N THR A 97 2.43 -1.25 8.52
CA THR A 97 2.19 -1.43 9.96
C THR A 97 0.73 -1.79 10.24
N HIS A 98 -0.22 -1.11 9.59
CA HIS A 98 -1.65 -1.39 9.71
C HIS A 98 -2.00 -2.83 9.31
N ILE A 99 -1.51 -3.31 8.17
CA ILE A 99 -1.75 -4.68 7.66
C ILE A 99 -1.04 -5.72 8.52
N MET A 100 0.18 -5.43 9.01
CA MET A 100 0.93 -6.34 9.89
C MET A 100 0.16 -6.65 11.18
N PHE A 101 -0.55 -5.67 11.74
CA PHE A 101 -1.41 -5.89 12.92
C PHE A 101 -2.78 -6.50 12.60
N GLY A 102 -3.16 -6.58 11.31
CA GLY A 102 -4.44 -7.12 10.84
C GLY A 102 -4.80 -8.51 11.36
N PRO A 103 -3.90 -9.52 11.28
CA PRO A 103 -4.19 -10.86 11.83
C PRO A 103 -4.52 -10.86 13.32
N LYS A 104 -3.88 -9.97 14.11
CA LYS A 104 -4.14 -9.85 15.55
C LYS A 104 -5.48 -9.18 15.83
N THR A 105 -5.87 -8.19 15.01
CA THR A 105 -7.17 -7.53 15.16
C THR A 105 -8.32 -8.45 14.73
N ILE A 106 -8.14 -9.26 13.68
CA ILE A 106 -9.16 -10.20 13.19
C ILE A 106 -9.40 -11.32 14.20
N LYS A 107 -8.36 -11.98 14.72
CA LYS A 107 -8.49 -13.11 15.67
C LYS A 107 -9.19 -12.76 17.00
N LYS A 108 -9.33 -11.48 17.31
CA LYS A 108 -10.01 -11.00 18.52
C LYS A 108 -11.54 -11.01 18.37
N PHE A 109 -12.05 -11.11 17.14
CA PHE A 109 -13.47 -11.19 16.80
C PHE A 109 -13.79 -12.56 16.23
#